data_AF-A0A9E3HYA0-F1
#
_entry.id   AF-A0A9E3HYA0-F1
#
_cell.length_a   1.000
_cell.length_b   1.000
_cell.length_c   1.000
_cell.angle_alpha   90.00
_cell.angle_beta   90.00
_cell.angle_gamma   90.00
#
_symmetry.space_group_name_H-M   'P 1'
#
loop_
_entity.id
_entity.type
_entity.pdbx_description
1 polymer ?
#
loop_
_entity_poly.entity_id
_entity_poly.type
_entity_poly.pdbx_seq_one_letter_code
_entity_poly.pdbx_strand_id
1 'polypeptide(L)' 'MLFEQGRLKYAGRCGDGYLGLGIFETEGEEEVQRIMESDPAITAGVMSHTLRQWRTALSPQGW' A
#
# COMPACT_ATOMS: atom_id res chain seq x y z
N MET A 1 11.12 7.08 4.70
CA MET A 1 9.77 6.97 4.11
C MET A 1 9.44 5.50 3.82
N LEU A 2 8.17 5.09 3.73
CA LEU A 2 7.77 3.66 3.60
C LEU A 2 8.41 2.95 2.39
N PHE A 3 8.60 3.66 1.29
CA PHE A 3 9.26 3.14 0.09
C PHE A 3 10.75 2.86 0.35
N GLU A 4 11.47 3.81 0.94
CA GLU A 4 12.90 3.67 1.28
C GLU A 4 13.15 2.56 2.32
N GLN A 5 12.15 2.30 3.17
CA GLN A 5 12.17 1.21 4.14
C GLN A 5 11.80 -0.15 3.53
N GLY A 6 11.46 -0.20 2.23
CA GLY A 6 11.07 -1.42 1.53
C GLY A 6 9.68 -1.97 1.89
N ARG A 7 8.91 -1.25 2.74
CA ARG A 7 7.56 -1.64 3.19
C ARG A 7 6.49 -1.33 2.16
N LEU A 8 6.69 -0.31 1.32
CA LEU A 8 5.85 -0.03 0.15
C LEU A 8 6.62 -0.46 -1.10
N LYS A 9 6.18 -1.53 -1.77
CA LYS A 9 6.81 -2.05 -2.98
C LYS A 9 6.36 -1.31 -4.23
N TYR A 10 5.07 -0.96 -4.29
CA TYR A 10 4.47 -0.23 -5.40
C TYR A 10 3.41 0.73 -4.89
N ALA A 11 3.31 1.89 -5.50
CA ALA A 11 2.16 2.77 -5.38
C ALA A 11 1.87 3.41 -6.73
N GLY A 12 0.60 3.47 -7.11
CA GLY A 12 0.20 4.08 -8.37
C GLY A 12 -1.30 4.35 -8.43
N ARG A 13 -1.68 5.26 -9.33
CA ARG A 13 -3.07 5.57 -9.62
C ARG A 13 -3.56 4.77 -10.83
N CYS A 14 -4.78 4.28 -10.78
CA CYS A 14 -5.46 3.72 -11.94
C CYS A 14 -5.79 4.86 -12.93
N GLY A 15 -5.47 4.67 -14.22
CA GLY A 15 -5.63 5.72 -15.23
C GLY A 15 -7.08 6.06 -15.58
N ASP A 16 -8.01 5.21 -15.19
CA ASP A 16 -9.44 5.25 -15.51
C ASP A 16 -10.32 5.77 -14.35
N GLY A 17 -9.71 6.28 -13.26
CA GLY A 17 -10.51 6.81 -12.16
C GLY A 17 -9.71 7.41 -10.99
N TYR A 18 -10.37 7.45 -9.84
CA TYR A 18 -9.81 7.99 -8.58
C TYR A 18 -9.16 6.91 -7.70
N LEU A 19 -9.14 5.65 -8.16
CA LEU A 19 -8.58 4.54 -7.42
C LEU A 19 -7.04 4.57 -7.50
N GLY A 20 -6.39 4.26 -6.39
CA GLY A 20 -4.97 3.95 -6.32
C GLY A 20 -4.75 2.53 -5.80
N LEU A 21 -3.60 1.95 -6.15
CA LEU A 21 -3.14 0.67 -5.63
C LEU A 21 -1.80 0.87 -4.94
N GLY A 22 -1.68 0.31 -3.74
CA GLY A 22 -0.44 0.16 -3.01
C GLY A 22 -0.19 -1.32 -2.73
N ILE A 23 1.03 -1.79 -2.96
CA ILE A 23 1.45 -3.14 -2.55
C ILE A 23 2.45 -2.96 -1.41
N PHE A 24 2.08 -3.48 -0.24
CA PHE A 24 2.88 -3.40 0.97
C PHE A 24 3.48 -4.77 1.30
N GLU A 25 4.71 -4.75 1.80
CA GLU A 25 5.37 -5.89 2.41
C GLU A 25 5.51 -5.58 3.90
N THR A 26 4.81 -6.35 4.72
CA THR A 26 4.69 -6.15 6.17
C THR A 26 4.71 -7.50 6.87
N GLU A 27 5.06 -7.52 8.16
CA GLU A 27 5.09 -8.75 8.96
C GLU A 27 3.68 -9.30 9.25
N GLY A 28 2.63 -8.48 9.09
CA GLY A 28 1.24 -8.93 9.23
C GLY A 28 0.20 -7.83 8.96
N GLU A 29 -1.07 -8.21 9.02
CA GLU A 29 -2.21 -7.32 8.70
C GLU A 29 -2.31 -6.11 9.64
N GLU A 30 -2.00 -6.28 10.93
CA GLU A 30 -2.05 -5.18 11.89
C GLU A 30 -1.09 -4.04 11.55
N GLU A 31 0.05 -4.37 10.93
CA GLU A 31 1.06 -3.38 10.57
C GLU A 31 0.58 -2.51 9.42
N VAL A 32 0.03 -3.11 8.36
CA VAL A 32 -0.55 -2.34 7.25
C VAL A 32 -1.76 -1.55 7.72
N GLN A 33 -2.54 -2.07 8.66
CA GLN A 33 -3.66 -1.33 9.25
C GLN A 33 -3.19 -0.07 9.98
N ARG A 34 -2.16 -0.17 10.83
CA ARG A 34 -1.56 1.03 11.47
C ARG A 34 -1.04 2.04 10.46
N ILE A 35 -0.46 1.56 9.35
CA ILE A 35 -0.01 2.44 8.26
C ILE A 35 -1.20 3.20 7.66
N MET A 36 -2.30 2.51 7.33
CA MET A 36 -3.51 3.14 6.77
C MET A 36 -4.14 4.14 7.74
N GLU A 37 -4.24 3.80 9.03
CA GLU A 37 -4.81 4.69 10.05
C GLU A 37 -3.95 5.94 10.28
N SER A 38 -2.65 5.87 9.97
CA SER A 38 -1.72 6.99 10.04
C SER A 38 -1.61 7.82 8.75
N ASP A 39 -2.23 7.39 7.65
CA ASP A 39 -2.18 8.09 6.37
C ASP A 39 -2.98 9.41 6.46
N PRO A 40 -2.35 10.58 6.27
CA PRO A 40 -3.02 11.87 6.40
C PRO A 40 -4.24 12.02 5.47
N ALA A 41 -4.22 11.42 4.27
CA ALA A 41 -5.34 11.49 3.33
C ALA A 41 -6.52 10.63 3.79
N ILE A 42 -6.25 9.50 4.47
CA ILE A 42 -7.29 8.68 5.09
C ILE A 42 -7.86 9.39 6.32
N THR A 43 -6.99 9.85 7.23
CA THR A 43 -7.42 10.55 8.46
C THR A 43 -8.21 11.83 8.16
N ALA A 44 -7.85 12.56 7.10
CA ALA A 44 -8.56 13.76 6.66
C ALA A 44 -9.86 13.45 5.88
N GLY A 45 -10.21 12.18 5.65
CA GLY A 45 -11.41 11.77 4.92
C GLY A 45 -11.35 12.02 3.40
N VAL A 46 -10.16 12.28 2.86
CA VAL A 46 -9.95 12.50 1.41
C VAL A 46 -9.93 11.16 0.66
N MET A 47 -9.48 10.10 1.33
CA MET A 47 -9.35 8.76 0.76
C MET A 47 -9.94 7.69 1.68
N SER A 48 -10.58 6.68 1.09
CA SER A 48 -10.92 5.43 1.77
C SER A 48 -9.98 4.31 1.32
N HIS A 49 -9.73 3.32 2.17
CA HIS A 49 -8.88 2.17 1.83
C HIS A 49 -9.62 0.84 1.94
N THR A 50 -9.06 -0.19 1.32
CA THR A 50 -9.46 -1.59 1.52
C THR A 50 -8.20 -2.43 1.56
N LEU A 51 -8.13 -3.34 2.51
CA LEU A 51 -7.00 -4.28 2.64
C LEU A 51 -7.37 -5.63 2.02
N ARG A 52 -6.42 -6.17 1.25
CA ARG A 52 -6.51 -7.48 0.62
C ARG A 52 -5.15 -8.15 0.69
N GLN A 53 -5.13 -9.43 1.06
CA GLN A 53 -3.90 -10.22 0.98
C GLN A 53 -3.46 -10.32 -0.48
N TRP A 54 -2.17 -10.07 -0.71
CA TRP A 54 -1.56 -10.14 -2.02
C TRP A 54 -0.42 -11.17 -1.98
N ARG A 55 -0.40 -12.07 -2.97
CA ARG A 55 0.72 -12.99 -3.16
C ARG A 55 1.43 -12.64 -4.45
N THR A 56 2.64 -12.12 -4.35
CA THR A 56 3.49 -11.88 -5.51
C THR A 56 3.87 -13.22 -6.14
N ALA A 57 3.31 -13.52 -7.31
CA ALA A 57 3.57 -14.77 -8.03
C ALA A 57 4.85 -14.71 -8.87
N LEU A 58 5.20 -13.52 -9.36
CA LEU A 58 6.37 -13.25 -10.19
C LEU A 58 7.03 -11.97 -9.71
N SER A 59 8.31 -12.04 -9.39
CA SER A 59 9.15 -10.89 -9.05
C SER A 59 10.44 -11.01 -9.86
N PRO A 60 10.84 -10.00 -10.65
CA PRO A 60 12.15 -9.99 -11.29
C PRO A 60 13.25 -10.09 -10.22
N GLN A 61 14.31 -10.86 -10.46
CA GLN A 61 15.42 -10.91 -9.50
C GLN A 61 16.07 -9.52 -9.35
N GLY A 62 16.32 -9.09 -8.11
CA GLY A 62 17.05 -7.84 -7.80
C GLY A 62 16.20 -6.63 -7.41
N TRP A 63 15.05 -6.87 -6.78
CA TRP A 63 14.22 -5.82 -6.15
C TRP A 63 14.62 -5.58 -4.69
#